data_AF-Q4S3Q3-F1
#
_entry.id   AF-Q4S3Q3-F1
#
_cell.length_a   1.000
_cell.length_b   1.000
_cell.length_c   1.000
_cell.angle_alpha   90.00
_cell.angle_beta   90.00
_cell.angle_gamma   90.00
#
_symmetry.space_group_name_H-M   'P 1'
#
loop_
_entity.id
_entity.type
_entity.pdbx_description
1 polymer ?
#
loop_
_entity_poly.entity_id
_entity_poly.type
_entity_poly.pdbx_seq_one_letter_code
_entity_poly.pdbx_strand_id
1 'polypeptide(L)' 'DPYSMLKPKEYTGTKEDPHIVPSIGNKRLVGCLCEEDNTAIVWFWLHEGPSQRCPSCGSHYKLVHHELPH' A
#
# COMPACT_ATOMS: atom_id res chain seq x y z
N ASP A 1 10.44 -7.10 8.25
CA ASP A 1 10.15 -6.05 9.24
C ASP A 1 8.69 -6.18 9.68
N PRO A 2 8.41 -7.07 10.66
CA PRO A 2 7.03 -7.36 11.09
C PRO A 2 6.36 -6.15 11.75
N TYR A 3 7.13 -5.25 12.35
CA TYR A 3 6.62 -4.10 13.12
C TYR A 3 6.58 -2.78 12.35
N SER A 4 6.80 -2.80 11.02
CA SER A 4 6.78 -1.59 10.17
C SER A 4 7.72 -0.47 10.67
N MET A 5 8.89 -0.83 11.20
CA MET A 5 9.91 0.12 11.67
C MET A 5 10.66 0.79 10.53
N LEU A 6 10.73 0.14 9.37
CA LEU A 6 11.42 0.62 8.19
C LEU A 6 10.42 1.17 7.16
N LYS A 7 10.93 2.03 6.27
CA LYS A 7 10.16 2.47 5.11
C LYS A 7 9.75 1.25 4.26
N PRO A 8 8.53 1.22 3.71
CA PRO A 8 8.11 0.18 2.78
C PRO A 8 9.03 0.11 1.57
N LYS A 9 9.13 -1.07 0.97
CA LYS A 9 9.84 -1.25 -0.31
C LYS A 9 9.17 -0.41 -1.41
N GLU A 10 10.00 0.12 -2.30
CA GLU A 10 9.52 0.79 -3.51
C GLU A 10 9.11 -0.25 -4.56
N TYR A 11 8.00 0.04 -5.23
CA TYR A 11 7.44 -0.73 -6.34
C TYR A 11 7.10 0.23 -7.47
N THR A 12 6.98 -0.26 -8.69
CA THR A 12 6.63 0.61 -9.84
C THR A 12 5.17 1.11 -9.79
N GLY A 13 4.28 0.43 -9.05
CA GLY A 13 2.87 0.82 -8.94
C GLY A 13 2.02 0.47 -10.17
N THR A 14 2.55 -0.39 -11.03
CA THR A 14 1.86 -0.91 -12.22
C THR A 14 0.88 -2.01 -11.86
N LYS A 15 0.05 -2.45 -12.81
CA LYS A 15 -0.90 -3.54 -12.56
C LYS A 15 -0.17 -4.87 -12.31
N GLU A 16 0.94 -5.07 -13.01
CA GLU A 16 1.80 -6.25 -12.95
C GLU A 16 2.71 -6.23 -11.72
N ASP A 17 3.16 -5.04 -11.31
CA ASP A 17 3.99 -4.80 -10.12
C ASP A 17 3.37 -3.74 -9.19
N PRO A 18 2.28 -4.11 -8.48
CA PRO A 18 1.60 -3.19 -7.56
C PRO A 18 2.38 -3.02 -6.26
N HIS A 19 2.15 -1.91 -5.56
CA HIS A 19 2.66 -1.72 -4.20
C HIS A 19 2.08 -2.79 -3.27
N ILE A 20 2.95 -3.64 -2.73
CA ILE A 20 2.54 -4.68 -1.79
C ILE A 20 2.40 -4.09 -0.39
N VAL A 21 1.21 -4.24 0.19
CA VAL A 21 0.85 -3.71 1.51
C VAL A 21 0.57 -4.88 2.46
N PRO A 22 1.51 -5.24 3.34
CA PRO A 22 1.29 -6.30 4.34
C PRO A 22 0.17 -5.91 5.31
N SER A 23 -0.65 -6.85 5.76
CA SER A 23 -1.69 -6.58 6.76
C SER A 23 -2.01 -7.83 7.57
N ILE A 24 -2.18 -7.67 8.89
CA ILE A 24 -2.71 -8.72 9.77
C ILE A 24 -4.24 -8.89 9.66
N GLY A 25 -4.94 -7.88 9.13
CA GLY A 25 -6.38 -7.88 8.94
C GLY A 25 -6.78 -7.81 7.47
N ASN A 26 -8.09 -7.79 7.21
CA ASN A 26 -8.67 -7.73 5.86
C ASN A 26 -8.64 -6.34 5.20
N LYS A 27 -8.19 -5.31 5.90
CA LYS A 27 -7.98 -3.97 5.33
C LYS A 27 -6.87 -3.22 6.06
N ARG A 28 -6.18 -2.34 5.34
CA ARG A 28 -5.14 -1.44 5.89
C ARG A 28 -5.32 -0.04 5.31
N LEU A 29 -5.10 0.98 6.13
CA LEU A 29 -5.09 2.37 5.68
C LEU A 29 -3.80 2.62 4.89
N VAL A 30 -3.94 3.15 3.67
CA VAL A 30 -2.81 3.48 2.79
C VAL A 30 -2.75 4.99 2.61
N GLY A 31 -1.54 5.54 2.72
CA GLY A 31 -1.22 6.91 2.34
C GLY A 31 -0.39 6.90 1.06
N CYS A 32 -0.89 7.50 0.00
CA CYS A 32 -0.19 7.66 -1.27
C CYS A 32 0.30 9.10 -1.43
N LEU A 33 1.61 9.27 -1.55
CA LEU A 33 2.23 10.51 -2.00
C LEU A 33 2.40 10.39 -3.52
N CYS A 34 1.55 11.08 -4.29
CA CYS A 34 1.41 10.84 -5.73
C CYS A 34 2.63 11.28 -6.55
N GLU A 35 3.31 12.32 -6.09
CA GLU A 35 4.53 12.88 -6.67
C GLU A 35 5.46 13.25 -5.51
N GLU A 36 6.77 13.25 -5.73
CA GLU A 36 7.77 13.44 -4.66
C GLU A 36 7.58 14.77 -3.90
N ASP A 37 7.21 15.83 -4.62
CA ASP A 37 7.05 17.18 -4.06
C ASP A 37 5.63 17.47 -3.56
N ASN A 38 4.71 16.52 -3.64
CA ASN A 38 3.35 16.74 -3.14
C ASN A 38 3.36 16.90 -1.62
N THR A 39 2.64 17.90 -1.12
CA THR A 39 2.50 18.14 0.34
C THR A 39 1.26 17.46 0.93
N ALA A 40 0.33 17.03 0.07
CA ALA A 40 -0.90 16.36 0.46
C ALA A 40 -0.79 14.84 0.24
N ILE A 41 -1.11 14.07 1.29
CA ILE A 41 -1.19 12.61 1.22
C ILE A 41 -2.61 12.20 0.89
N VAL A 42 -2.77 11.34 -0.12
CA VAL A 42 -4.05 10.73 -0.46
C VAL A 42 -4.26 9.50 0.41
N TRP A 43 -5.28 9.55 1.26
CA TRP A 43 -5.61 8.45 2.18
C TRP A 43 -6.80 7.64 1.66
N PHE A 44 -6.68 6.31 1.68
CA PHE A 44 -7.78 5.41 1.35
C PHE A 44 -7.64 4.05 2.05
N TRP A 45 -8.76 3.35 2.21
CA TRP A 45 -8.77 1.98 2.70
C TRP A 45 -8.44 1.02 1.56
N LEU A 46 -7.39 0.24 1.76
CA LEU A 46 -7.07 -0.90 0.92
C LEU A 46 -7.65 -2.16 1.58
N HIS A 47 -8.48 -2.87 0.84
CA HIS A 47 -9.15 -4.10 1.24
C HIS A 47 -8.43 -5.32 0.66
N GLU A 48 -8.66 -6.47 1.27
CA GLU A 48 -8.24 -7.76 0.73
C GLU A 48 -8.90 -8.05 -0.63
N GLY A 49 -8.18 -8.79 -1.48
CA GLY A 49 -8.66 -9.19 -2.80
C GLY A 49 -7.84 -8.60 -3.96
N PRO A 50 -8.50 -8.21 -5.07
CA PRO A 50 -7.83 -7.63 -6.23
C PRO A 50 -7.07 -6.33 -5.89
N SER A 51 -6.10 -5.97 -6.72
CA SER A 51 -5.41 -4.69 -6.55
C SER A 51 -6.38 -3.52 -6.71
N GLN A 52 -6.25 -2.54 -5.82
CA GLN A 52 -6.99 -1.29 -5.88
C GLN A 52 -6.06 -0.16 -6.32
N ARG A 53 -6.64 0.94 -6.80
CA ARG A 53 -5.88 2.08 -7.31
C ARG A 53 -6.00 3.28 -6.39
N CYS A 54 -4.93 4.05 -6.27
CA CYS A 54 -4.99 5.38 -5.68
C CYS A 54 -6.00 6.23 -6.45
N PRO A 55 -6.96 6.91 -5.80
CA PRO A 55 -7.99 7.70 -6.48
C PRO A 55 -7.45 8.96 -7.18
N SER A 56 -6.21 9.36 -6.90
CA SER A 56 -5.56 10.52 -7.51
C SER A 56 -4.63 10.12 -8.67
N CYS A 57 -3.52 9.42 -8.39
CA CYS A 57 -2.52 9.06 -9.42
C CYS A 57 -2.80 7.73 -10.14
N GLY A 58 -3.72 6.91 -9.63
CA GLY A 58 -4.04 5.62 -10.23
C GLY A 58 -2.99 4.51 -10.03
N SER A 59 -1.97 4.73 -9.20
CA SER A 59 -1.00 3.67 -8.83
C SER A 59 -1.70 2.50 -8.15
N HIS A 60 -1.25 1.26 -8.42
CA HIS A 60 -1.86 0.04 -7.93
C HIS A 60 -1.28 -0.39 -6.58
N TYR A 61 -2.16 -0.82 -5.69
CA TYR A 61 -1.84 -1.34 -4.37
C TYR A 61 -2.51 -2.69 -4.18
N LYS A 62 -1.80 -3.65 -3.58
CA LYS A 62 -2.31 -4.99 -3.30
C LYS A 62 -2.05 -5.36 -1.83
N LEU A 63 -3.13 -5.71 -1.14
CA LEU A 63 -3.03 -6.19 0.24
C LEU A 63 -2.54 -7.64 0.23
N VAL A 64 -1.54 -7.92 1.06
CA VAL A 64 -1.04 -9.27 1.30
C VAL A 64 -1.15 -9.57 2.78
N HIS A 65 -1.75 -10.71 3.10
CA HIS A 65 -1.87 -11.15 4.48
C HIS A 65 -0.47 -11.44 5.05
N HIS A 66 -0.18 -10.92 6.24
CA HIS A 66 1.09 -11.12 6.91
C HIS A 66 0.85 -11.50 8.37
N GLU A 67 1.34 -12.67 8.75
CA GLU A 67 1.30 -13.14 10.13
C GLU A 67 2.51 -12.58 10.88
N LEU A 68 2.28 -12.11 12.11
CA LEU A 68 3.36 -11.65 12.99
C LEU A 68 3.91 -12.85 13.76
N PRO A 69 5.25 -13.03 13.82
CA PRO A 69 5.85 -14.00 14.71
C PRO A 69 5.56 -13.61 16.17
N HIS A 70 5.16 -14.60 16.98
CA HIS A 70 4.88 -14.48 18.40
C HIS A 70 6.15 -14.37 19.25
#